data_AF-A0A3M1LG30-F1
#
_entry.id   AF-A0A3M1LG30-F1
#
_cell.length_a   1.000
_cell.length_b   1.000
_cell.length_c   1.000
_cell.angle_alpha   90.00
_cell.angle_beta   90.00
_cell.angle_gamma   90.00
#
_symmetry.space_group_name_H-M   'P 1'
#
loop_
_entity.id
_entity.type
_entity.pdbx_description
1 polymer ?
#
loop_
_entity_poly.entity_id
_entity_poly.type
_entity_poly.pdbx_seq_one_letter_code
_entity_poly.pdbx_strand_id
1 'polypeptide(L)'
;GNRDGKPDVGEGITSIPVYVYDATTNERLARGYTDASGYLRFTVPASAAVRVSIPFFSFSQIVATDASIEVRIAPPPPPGGSP
;
A
#
# COMPACT_ATOMS: atom_id res chain seq x y z
N GLY A 1 -3.59 12.57 11.62
CA GLY A 1 -4.94 12.69 11.07
C GLY A 1 -5.91 13.10 12.15
N ASN A 2 -6.88 13.94 11.77
CA ASN A 2 -7.98 14.44 12.60
C ASN A 2 -9.15 13.43 12.74
N ARG A 3 -8.94 12.15 12.39
CA ARG A 3 -9.90 11.04 12.54
C ARG A 3 -11.22 11.25 11.77
N ASP A 4 -11.22 11.98 10.67
CA ASP A 4 -12.41 12.18 9.83
C ASP A 4 -12.55 11.13 8.70
N GLY A 5 -11.61 10.19 8.60
CA GLY A 5 -11.59 9.16 7.55
C GLY A 5 -11.20 9.68 6.16
N LYS A 6 -10.71 10.92 6.06
CA LYS A 6 -10.15 11.50 4.85
C LYS A 6 -8.62 11.56 4.95
N PRO A 7 -7.90 11.43 3.83
CA PRO A 7 -6.44 11.54 3.82
C PRO A 7 -6.03 12.98 4.18
N ASP A 8 -5.60 13.17 5.42
CA ASP A 8 -4.93 14.40 5.85
C ASP A 8 -3.47 14.41 5.40
N VAL A 9 -2.95 15.60 5.08
CA VAL A 9 -1.51 15.83 4.92
C VAL A 9 -0.80 15.39 6.21
N GLY A 10 0.04 14.36 6.11
CA GLY A 10 0.83 13.82 7.24
C GLY A 10 0.28 12.56 7.91
N GLU A 11 -0.79 11.94 7.39
CA GLU A 11 -1.25 10.61 7.86
C GLU A 11 -0.63 9.44 7.07
N GLY A 12 0.05 9.74 5.98
CA GLY A 12 0.79 8.76 5.22
C GLY A 12 2.01 8.23 5.97
N ILE A 13 2.22 6.91 5.92
CA ILE A 13 3.40 6.29 6.50
C ILE A 13 4.50 6.26 5.45
N THR A 14 5.55 7.04 5.65
CA THR A 14 6.72 7.08 4.76
C THR A 14 7.58 5.84 4.88
N SER A 15 8.34 5.56 3.82
CA SER A 15 9.40 4.55 3.79
C SER A 15 8.93 3.11 4.03
N ILE A 16 7.66 2.81 3.78
CA ILE A 16 7.14 1.44 3.83
C ILE A 16 7.48 0.72 2.52
N PRO A 17 8.14 -0.46 2.58
CA PRO A 17 8.43 -1.22 1.39
C PRO A 17 7.16 -1.85 0.81
N VAL A 18 6.94 -1.61 -0.47
CA VAL A 18 5.91 -2.26 -1.27
C VAL A 18 6.57 -3.07 -2.37
N TYR A 19 6.11 -4.30 -2.56
CA TYR A 19 6.61 -5.22 -3.57
C TYR A 19 5.49 -5.55 -4.55
N VAL A 20 5.83 -5.60 -5.83
CA VAL A 20 4.94 -6.02 -6.90
C VAL A 20 5.47 -7.30 -7.52
N TYR A 21 4.63 -8.31 -7.62
CA TYR A 21 4.94 -9.60 -8.21
C TYR A 21 4.01 -9.90 -9.37
N ASP A 22 4.47 -10.67 -10.35
CA ASP A 22 3.59 -11.34 -11.30
C ASP A 22 2.74 -12.36 -10.55
N ALA A 23 1.41 -12.33 -10.73
CA ALA A 23 0.52 -13.21 -9.99
C ALA A 23 0.59 -14.68 -10.45
N THR A 24 1.10 -14.93 -11.66
CA THR A 24 1.19 -16.26 -12.28
C THR A 24 2.51 -16.93 -11.95
N THR A 25 3.62 -16.22 -12.14
CA THR A 25 4.97 -16.76 -11.95
C THR A 25 5.53 -16.51 -10.56
N ASN A 26 4.89 -15.62 -9.79
CA ASN A 26 5.35 -15.15 -8.49
C ASN A 26 6.71 -14.42 -8.56
N GLU A 27 7.14 -14.01 -9.75
CA GLU A 27 8.37 -13.24 -9.97
C GLU A 27 8.20 -11.80 -9.50
N ARG A 28 9.23 -11.22 -8.87
CA ARG A 28 9.18 -9.82 -8.42
C ARG A 28 9.41 -8.87 -9.59
N LEU A 29 8.39 -8.12 -9.96
CA LEU A 29 8.42 -7.12 -11.02
C LEU A 29 8.99 -5.78 -10.55
N ALA A 30 8.68 -5.37 -9.31
CA ALA A 30 9.14 -4.10 -8.78
C ALA A 30 9.20 -4.06 -7.25
N ARG A 31 9.89 -3.02 -6.76
CA ARG A 31 9.91 -2.60 -5.36
C ARG A 31 9.93 -1.07 -5.30
N GLY A 32 9.16 -0.50 -4.39
CA GLY A 32 9.19 0.93 -4.08
C GLY A 32 8.94 1.19 -2.60
N TYR A 33 9.02 2.45 -2.22
CA TYR A 33 8.75 2.92 -0.85
C TYR A 33 7.72 4.04 -0.90
N THR A 34 6.81 4.05 0.05
CA THR A 34 5.85 5.15 0.23
C THR A 34 6.58 6.46 0.55
N ASP A 35 6.07 7.57 0.02
CA ASP A 35 6.61 8.91 0.25
C ASP A 35 6.14 9.51 1.59
N ALA A 36 6.51 10.78 1.86
CA ALA A 36 6.11 11.50 3.07
C ALA A 36 4.59 11.69 3.22
N SER A 37 3.83 11.53 2.14
CA SER A 37 2.37 11.56 2.13
C SER A 37 1.76 10.15 2.13
N GLY A 38 2.58 9.09 2.20
CA GLY A 38 2.15 7.69 2.25
C GLY A 38 1.81 7.12 0.87
N TYR A 39 2.05 7.86 -0.21
CA TYR A 39 1.72 7.42 -1.55
C TYR A 39 2.91 6.75 -2.21
N LEU A 40 2.60 5.82 -3.11
CA LEU A 40 3.57 5.23 -4.01
C LEU A 40 2.87 4.93 -5.33
N ARG A 41 3.52 5.31 -6.42
CA ARG A 41 3.09 4.99 -7.78
C ARG A 41 4.18 4.16 -8.46
N PHE A 42 3.78 3.08 -9.09
CA PHE A 42 4.64 2.24 -9.90
C PHE A 42 3.98 1.99 -11.26
N THR A 43 4.82 1.97 -12.29
CA THR A 43 4.46 1.48 -13.61
C THR A 43 5.35 0.26 -13.86
N VAL A 44 4.72 -0.90 -14.07
CA VAL A 44 5.44 -2.13 -14.38
C VAL A 44 4.88 -2.73 -15.66
N PRO A 45 5.73 -3.26 -16.55
CA PRO A 45 5.26 -4.10 -17.63
C PRO A 45 4.71 -5.39 -17.02
N ALA A 46 3.41 -5.59 -17.12
CA ALA A 46 2.74 -6.81 -16.67
C ALA A 46 1.85 -7.32 -17.81
N SER A 47 2.05 -8.58 -18.18
CA SER A 47 1.21 -9.27 -19.18
C SER A 47 -0.04 -9.90 -18.55
N ALA A 48 -0.13 -9.91 -17.22
CA ALA A 48 -1.20 -10.50 -16.43
C ALA A 48 -1.44 -9.70 -15.14
N ALA A 49 -2.34 -10.20 -14.30
CA ALA A 49 -2.56 -9.63 -12.98
C ALA A 49 -1.26 -9.61 -12.15
N VAL A 50 -1.14 -8.61 -11.29
CA VAL A 50 -0.01 -8.47 -10.37
C VAL A 50 -0.47 -8.67 -8.93
N ARG A 51 0.41 -9.19 -8.08
CA ARG A 51 0.22 -9.21 -6.63
C ARG A 51 1.01 -8.07 -6.00
N VAL A 52 0.32 -7.18 -5.31
CA VAL A 52 0.94 -6.14 -4.50
C VAL A 52 1.00 -6.62 -3.06
N SER A 53 2.19 -6.55 -2.45
CA SER A 53 2.45 -7.02 -1.09
C SER A 53 3.14 -5.93 -0.26
N ILE A 54 2.64 -5.75 0.97
CA ILE A 54 3.15 -4.79 1.94
C ILE A 54 3.39 -5.55 3.26
N PRO A 55 4.59 -6.14 3.43
CA PRO A 55 4.86 -7.06 4.54
C PRO A 55 4.66 -6.45 5.92
N PHE A 56 4.93 -5.16 6.06
CA PHE A 56 4.78 -4.45 7.34
C PHE A 56 3.34 -4.53 7.88
N PHE A 57 2.33 -4.53 7.01
CA PHE A 57 0.92 -4.68 7.39
C PHE A 57 0.39 -6.11 7.19
N SER A 58 1.25 -7.07 6.83
CA SER A 58 0.82 -8.40 6.36
C SER A 58 -0.23 -8.33 5.25
N PHE A 59 -0.17 -7.28 4.42
CA PHE A 59 -1.17 -7.01 3.38
C PHE A 59 -0.71 -7.58 2.05
N SER A 60 -1.64 -8.19 1.30
CA SER A 60 -1.41 -8.64 -0.07
C SER A 60 -2.72 -8.61 -0.86
N GLN A 61 -2.67 -8.10 -2.09
CA GLN A 61 -3.82 -8.03 -2.98
C GLN A 61 -3.44 -8.40 -4.42
N ILE A 62 -4.30 -9.17 -5.08
CA ILE A 62 -4.22 -9.44 -6.53
C ILE A 62 -4.97 -8.33 -7.27
N VAL A 63 -4.32 -7.78 -8.29
CA VAL A 63 -4.76 -6.60 -9.01
C VAL A 63 -4.70 -6.92 -10.50
N ALA A 64 -5.86 -6.83 -11.16
CA ALA A 64 -5.94 -7.04 -12.60
C ALA A 64 -5.18 -5.94 -13.36
N THR A 65 -4.88 -6.20 -14.63
CA THR A 65 -4.29 -5.20 -15.53
C THR A 65 -5.18 -3.96 -15.60
N ASP A 66 -4.57 -2.77 -15.69
CA ASP A 66 -5.23 -1.45 -15.73
C ASP A 66 -5.93 -0.97 -14.44
N ALA A 67 -5.58 -1.53 -13.28
CA ALA A 67 -6.15 -1.10 -11.99
C ALA A 67 -5.23 -0.18 -11.17
N SER A 68 -5.81 0.82 -10.52
CA SER A 68 -5.14 1.66 -9.52
C SER A 68 -5.39 1.12 -8.11
N ILE A 69 -4.34 1.02 -7.29
CA ILE A 69 -4.46 0.62 -5.88
C ILE A 69 -4.17 1.83 -5.02
N GLU A 70 -5.09 2.13 -4.11
CA GLU A 70 -4.88 3.07 -3.02
C GLU A 70 -4.78 2.28 -1.71
N VAL A 71 -3.65 2.40 -1.03
CA VAL A 71 -3.42 1.72 0.26
C VAL A 71 -3.71 2.73 1.36
N ARG A 72 -4.63 2.39 2.25
CA ARG A 72 -4.99 3.22 3.41
C ARG A 72 -4.54 2.54 4.70
N ILE A 73 -3.77 3.25 5.51
CA ILE A 73 -3.34 2.77 6.83
C ILE A 73 -4.01 3.67 7.86
N ALA A 74 -4.94 3.11 8.64
CA ALA A 74 -5.57 3.86 9.72
C ALA A 74 -4.55 4.15 10.84
N PRO A 75 -4.60 5.32 11.48
CA PRO A 75 -3.81 5.57 12.69
C PRO A 75 -4.14 4.54 13.76
N PRO A 76 -3.15 4.13 14.58
CA PRO A 76 -3.44 3.34 15.76
C PRO A 76 -4.41 4.11 16.67
N PRO A 77 -5.38 3.42 17.31
CA PRO A 77 -6.27 4.06 18.27
C PRO A 77 -5.43 4.69 19.41
N PRO A 78 -5.82 5.86 19.92
CA PRO A 78 -5.09 6.48 21.03
C PRO A 78 -5.07 5.54 22.24
N PRO A 79 -3.95 5.46 22.98
CA PRO A 79 -3.92 4.71 24.22
C PRO A 79 -4.85 5.40 25.22
N GLY A 80 -6.00 4.77 25.54
CA GLY A 80 -6.90 5.23 26.61
C GLY A 80 -8.39 5.33 26.30
N GLY A 81 -8.90 4.76 25.22
CA GLY A 81 -10.36 4.60 25.04
C GLY A 81 -10.91 3.45 25.87
N SER A 82 -11.09 3.66 27.18
CA SER A 82 -11.90 2.77 28.03
C SER A 82 -13.40 3.00 27.76
N PRO A 83 -14.26 1.97 27.88
CA PRO A 83 -15.71 2.06 27.61
C PRO A 83 -16.47 3.01 28.55
#